data_AF-A0A7S1DWW1-F1
#
_entry.id   AF-A0A7S1DWW1-F1
#
_cell.length_a   1.000
_cell.length_b   1.000
_cell.length_c   1.000
_cell.angle_alpha   90.00
_cell.angle_beta   90.00
_cell.angle_gamma   90.00
#
_symmetry.space_group_name_H-M   'P 1'
#
loop_
_entity.id
_entity.type
_entity.pdbx_description
1 polymer ?
#
loop_
_entity_poly.entity_id
_entity_poly.type
_entity_poly.pdbx_seq_one_letter_code
_entity_poly.pdbx_strand_id
1 'polypeptide(L)'
;RLRIAYVSSDFGEHTTGENIAGIFALHSREKVHVFAYATSPPDGSSTRKAIEHDAETFRDFTPLSTAQMAFAINTDGIHVLVDFNGHTLGARSIATALRPAPLTLFDQGFAGSSGGVATHFNADRHSLPPEYARHHT
;
A
#
# COMPACT_ATOMS: atom_id res chain seq x y z
N ARG A 1 18.36 -5.49 2.45
CA ARG A 1 17.33 -4.67 3.12
C ARG A 1 15.98 -5.20 2.70
N LEU A 2 15.05 -5.36 3.64
CA LEU A 2 13.68 -5.74 3.32
C LEU A 2 13.05 -4.61 2.50
N ARG A 3 12.46 -4.92 1.34
CA ARG A 3 11.79 -3.93 0.47
C ARG A 3 10.30 -3.98 0.73
N ILE A 4 9.77 -2.90 1.29
CA ILE A 4 8.34 -2.75 1.61
C ILE A 4 7.80 -1.63 0.74
N ALA A 5 6.74 -1.91 0.00
CA ALA A 5 6.02 -0.92 -0.77
C ALA A 5 4.64 -0.67 -0.20
N TYR A 6 4.27 0.59 -0.06
CA TYR A 6 2.94 1.03 0.26
C TYR A 6 2.30 1.59 -1.00
N VAL A 7 1.09 1.11 -1.34
CA VAL A 7 0.33 1.60 -2.49
C VAL A 7 -0.97 2.24 -2.03
N SER A 8 -1.26 3.43 -2.55
CA SER A 8 -2.52 4.12 -2.29
C SER A 8 -2.85 5.16 -3.36
N SER A 9 -4.14 5.37 -3.63
CA SER A 9 -4.65 6.57 -4.32
C SER A 9 -4.75 7.79 -3.41
N ASP A 10 -4.48 7.62 -2.11
CA ASP A 10 -4.85 8.60 -1.09
C ASP A 10 -3.62 9.23 -0.42
N PHE A 11 -2.46 9.16 -1.07
CA PHE A 11 -1.28 9.91 -0.63
C PHE A 11 -1.50 11.40 -0.91
N GLY A 12 -2.03 12.11 0.09
CA GLY A 12 -2.42 13.50 -0.02
C GLY A 12 -3.36 13.96 1.10
N GLU A 13 -4.16 14.99 0.82
CA GLU A 13 -5.23 15.52 1.68
C GLU A 13 -6.43 14.55 1.71
N HIS A 14 -6.20 13.41 2.35
CA HIS A 14 -7.17 12.35 2.57
C HIS A 14 -6.86 11.66 3.90
N THR A 15 -7.89 11.13 4.58
CA THR A 15 -7.74 10.50 5.90
C THR A 15 -6.66 9.41 5.91
N THR A 16 -6.57 8.59 4.85
CA THR A 16 -5.49 7.60 4.69
C THR A 16 -4.12 8.27 4.68
N GLY A 17 -3.91 9.25 3.80
CA GLY A 17 -2.64 9.96 3.65
C GLY A 17 -2.18 10.63 4.93
N GLU A 18 -3.07 11.32 5.64
CA GLU A 18 -2.77 11.99 6.90
C GLU A 18 -2.36 10.99 8.00
N ASN A 19 -3.07 9.87 8.12
CA ASN A 19 -2.79 8.86 9.13
C ASN A 19 -1.47 8.14 8.89
N ILE A 20 -1.12 7.90 7.62
CA ILE A 20 0.03 7.07 7.26
C ILE A 20 1.28 7.87 6.87
N ALA A 21 1.21 9.19 6.71
CA ALA A 21 2.34 10.01 6.27
C ALA A 21 3.61 9.81 7.12
N GLY A 22 3.46 9.63 8.44
CA GLY A 22 4.60 9.42 9.33
C GLY A 22 5.32 8.08 9.16
N ILE A 23 4.67 7.04 8.62
CA ILE A 23 5.25 5.69 8.61
C ILE A 23 6.51 5.62 7.77
N PHE A 24 6.59 6.40 6.69
CA PHE A 24 7.70 6.37 5.74
C PHE A 24 9.01 6.83 6.40
N ALA A 25 8.95 7.88 7.24
CA ALA A 25 10.10 8.40 7.98
C ALA A 25 10.55 7.48 9.13
N LEU A 26 9.63 6.71 9.70
CA LEU A 26 9.86 5.92 10.92
C LEU A 26 10.54 4.57 10.66
N HIS A 27 10.65 4.15 9.40
CA HIS A 27 11.38 2.92 9.06
C HIS A 27 12.88 3.06 9.29
N SER A 28 13.48 2.06 9.93
CA SER A 28 14.94 1.97 10.03
C SER A 28 15.54 1.75 8.65
N ARG A 29 16.18 2.80 8.10
CA ARG A 29 16.80 2.75 6.76
C ARG A 29 17.89 1.68 6.65
N GLU A 30 18.55 1.29 7.73
CA GLU A 30 19.52 0.18 7.69
C GLU A 30 18.87 -1.18 7.40
N LYS A 31 17.60 -1.37 7.80
CA LYS A 31 16.89 -2.65 7.72
C LYS A 31 15.89 -2.71 6.57
N VAL A 32 15.19 -1.61 6.33
CA VAL A 32 14.07 -1.51 5.39
C VAL A 32 14.37 -0.47 4.32
N HIS A 33 14.11 -0.81 3.06
CA HIS A 33 14.01 0.13 1.94
C HIS A 33 12.52 0.34 1.68
N VAL A 34 12.07 1.57 1.92
CA VAL A 34 10.65 1.94 1.82
C VAL A 34 10.32 2.51 0.45
N PHE A 35 9.22 2.02 -0.13
CA PHE A 35 8.64 2.52 -1.36
C PHE A 35 7.25 3.09 -1.11
N ALA A 36 6.94 4.21 -1.75
CA ALA A 36 5.60 4.79 -1.81
C ALA A 36 5.15 4.83 -3.28
N TYR A 37 4.08 4.11 -3.60
CA TYR A 37 3.47 4.03 -4.92
C TYR A 37 2.13 4.75 -4.93
N ALA A 38 2.11 5.98 -5.42
CA ALA A 38 0.88 6.74 -5.60
C ALA A 38 0.14 6.27 -6.85
N THR A 39 -1.17 6.06 -6.75
CA THR A 39 -2.05 5.76 -7.90
C THR A 39 -2.97 6.94 -8.25
N SER A 40 -2.68 8.12 -7.71
CA SER A 40 -3.37 9.38 -7.97
C SER A 40 -2.40 10.52 -8.28
N PRO A 41 -2.85 11.50 -9.10
CA PRO A 41 -2.08 12.71 -9.35
C PRO A 41 -1.72 13.43 -8.05
N PRO A 42 -0.59 14.17 -8.00
CA PRO A 42 -0.27 14.99 -6.85
C PRO A 42 -1.32 16.08 -6.67
N ASP A 43 -1.81 16.24 -5.43
CA ASP A 43 -2.78 17.28 -5.04
C ASP A 43 -2.11 18.59 -4.57
N GLY A 44 -0.79 18.58 -4.41
CA GLY A 44 0.00 19.72 -3.92
C GLY A 44 0.01 19.92 -2.41
N SER A 45 -0.68 19.03 -1.66
CA SER A 45 -0.79 19.08 -0.20
C SER A 45 0.57 18.94 0.50
N SER A 46 0.65 19.42 1.74
CA SER A 46 1.81 19.16 2.61
C SER A 46 1.99 17.67 2.88
N THR A 47 0.89 16.93 3.03
CA THR A 47 0.88 15.47 3.25
C THR A 47 1.54 14.74 2.09
N ARG A 48 1.14 15.02 0.84
CA ARG A 48 1.76 14.42 -0.35
C ARG A 48 3.26 14.70 -0.41
N LYS A 49 3.66 15.95 -0.19
CA LYS A 49 5.08 16.37 -0.20
C LYS A 49 5.89 15.69 0.90
N ALA A 50 5.33 15.51 2.10
CA ALA A 50 5.98 14.81 3.19
C ALA A 50 6.22 13.33 2.83
N ILE A 51 5.21 12.66 2.28
CA ILE A 51 5.33 11.26 1.82
C ILE A 51 6.41 11.13 0.73
N GLU A 52 6.40 12.02 -0.26
CA GLU A 52 7.41 12.05 -1.33
C GLU A 52 8.84 12.24 -0.81
N HIS A 53 9.00 13.07 0.22
CA HIS A 53 10.29 13.34 0.86
C HIS A 53 10.76 12.19 1.77
N ASP A 54 9.87 11.64 2.57
CA ASP A 54 10.20 10.68 3.63
C ASP A 54 10.37 9.25 3.09
N ALA A 55 9.66 8.92 2.00
CA ALA A 55 9.87 7.67 1.29
C ALA A 55 11.24 7.68 0.60
N GLU A 56 12.01 6.60 0.77
CA GLU A 56 13.28 6.46 0.06
C GLU A 56 13.11 6.29 -1.44
N THR A 57 11.97 5.75 -1.87
CA THR A 57 11.60 5.69 -3.28
C THR A 57 10.12 6.01 -3.43
N PHE A 58 9.83 7.13 -4.06
CA PHE A 58 8.47 7.50 -4.46
C PHE A 58 8.28 7.24 -5.95
N ARG A 59 7.14 6.66 -6.33
CA ARG A 59 6.73 6.51 -7.74
C ARG A 59 5.28 6.90 -7.93
N ASP A 60 5.04 7.69 -8.97
CA ASP A 60 3.71 7.96 -9.49
C ASP A 60 3.32 6.91 -10.54
N PHE A 61 2.33 6.09 -10.21
CA PHE A 61 1.75 5.06 -11.08
C PHE A 61 0.47 5.50 -11.78
N THR A 62 0.02 6.74 -11.59
CA THR A 62 -1.11 7.33 -12.33
C THR A 62 -1.01 7.13 -13.85
N PRO A 63 0.15 7.34 -14.51
CA PRO A 63 0.23 7.18 -15.97
C PRO A 63 0.31 5.71 -16.42
N LEU A 64 0.44 4.75 -15.51
CA LEU A 64 0.64 3.35 -15.86
C LEU A 64 -0.69 2.60 -15.98
N SER A 65 -0.73 1.66 -16.93
CA SER A 65 -1.75 0.61 -16.91
C SER A 65 -1.54 -0.34 -15.74
N THR A 66 -2.59 -1.11 -15.40
CA THR A 66 -2.53 -2.12 -14.33
C THR A 66 -1.42 -3.15 -14.54
N ALA A 67 -1.22 -3.61 -15.79
CA ALA A 67 -0.16 -4.57 -16.12
C ALA A 67 1.24 -3.95 -15.96
N GLN A 68 1.43 -2.71 -16.40
CA GLN A 68 2.71 -1.99 -16.22
C GLN A 68 3.03 -1.75 -14.75
N MET A 69 2.03 -1.41 -13.94
CA MET A 69 2.17 -1.27 -12.49
C MET A 69 2.63 -2.59 -11.85
N ALA A 70 1.95 -3.71 -12.14
CA ALA A 70 2.34 -5.02 -11.60
C ALA A 70 3.77 -5.41 -12.02
N PHE A 71 4.12 -5.18 -13.30
CA PHE A 71 5.47 -5.40 -13.80
C PHE A 71 6.52 -4.54 -13.09
N ALA A 72 6.22 -3.26 -12.85
CA ALA A 72 7.11 -2.34 -12.14
C ALA A 72 7.33 -2.76 -10.68
N ILE A 73 6.27 -3.16 -9.96
CA ILE A 73 6.35 -3.68 -8.58
C ILE A 73 7.23 -4.94 -8.53
N ASN A 74 7.05 -5.85 -9.48
CA ASN A 74 7.86 -7.07 -9.56
C ASN A 74 9.33 -6.78 -9.87
N THR A 75 9.58 -5.85 -10.81
CA THR A 75 10.93 -5.42 -11.20
C THR A 75 11.67 -4.74 -10.04
N ASP A 76 10.94 -3.97 -9.22
CA ASP A 76 11.48 -3.36 -8.01
C ASP A 76 11.82 -4.39 -6.92
N GLY A 77 11.48 -5.67 -7.10
CA GLY A 77 11.80 -6.74 -6.17
C GLY A 77 11.16 -6.53 -4.79
N ILE A 78 9.92 -6.05 -4.76
CA ILE A 78 9.18 -5.80 -3.52
C ILE A 78 8.94 -7.13 -2.80
N HIS A 79 9.30 -7.17 -1.52
CA HIS A 79 9.11 -8.35 -0.67
C HIS A 79 7.72 -8.33 -0.01
N VAL A 80 7.29 -7.15 0.45
CA VAL A 80 5.98 -6.92 1.07
C VAL A 80 5.31 -5.75 0.38
N LEU A 81 4.16 -6.02 -0.25
CA LEU A 81 3.27 -5.00 -0.81
C LEU A 81 2.13 -4.76 0.17
N VAL A 82 1.99 -3.53 0.65
CA VAL A 82 0.92 -3.07 1.53
C VAL A 82 -0.06 -2.25 0.70
N ASP A 83 -1.27 -2.75 0.51
CA ASP A 83 -2.36 -2.11 -0.22
C ASP A 83 -3.29 -1.40 0.76
N PHE A 84 -3.29 -0.07 0.70
CA PHE A 84 -4.13 0.79 1.53
C PHE A 84 -5.48 1.12 0.87
N ASN A 85 -5.76 0.68 -0.35
CA ASN A 85 -7.05 0.96 -0.98
C ASN A 85 -8.05 -0.17 -0.75
N GLY A 86 -7.63 -1.42 -0.93
CA GLY A 86 -8.56 -2.54 -0.94
C GLY A 86 -9.64 -2.39 -2.03
N HIS A 87 -10.91 -2.23 -1.64
CA HIS A 87 -12.06 -2.07 -2.54
C HIS A 87 -12.67 -0.66 -2.49
N THR A 88 -11.85 0.37 -2.30
CA THR A 88 -12.28 1.78 -2.33
C THR A 88 -12.10 2.42 -3.71
N LEU A 89 -12.57 3.66 -3.86
CA LEU A 89 -12.36 4.45 -5.07
C LEU A 89 -10.86 4.62 -5.33
N GLY A 90 -10.44 4.49 -6.60
CA GLY A 90 -9.03 4.63 -6.98
C GLY A 90 -8.19 3.36 -6.77
N ALA A 91 -8.77 2.30 -6.19
CA ALA A 91 -8.10 1.03 -6.01
C ALA A 91 -7.59 0.43 -7.32
N ARG A 92 -6.40 -0.16 -7.26
CA ARG A 92 -5.75 -0.86 -8.38
C ARG A 92 -5.61 -2.35 -8.08
N SER A 93 -6.62 -2.94 -7.43
CA SER A 93 -6.59 -4.29 -6.85
C SER A 93 -6.28 -5.40 -7.86
N ILE A 94 -6.56 -5.20 -9.15
CA ILE A 94 -6.13 -6.13 -10.21
C ILE A 94 -4.61 -6.23 -10.29
N ALA A 95 -3.87 -5.12 -10.13
CA ALA A 95 -2.40 -5.15 -10.12
C ALA A 95 -1.89 -6.00 -8.96
N THR A 96 -2.54 -5.90 -7.80
CA THR A 96 -2.27 -6.71 -6.62
C THR A 96 -2.62 -8.19 -6.84
N ALA A 97 -3.75 -8.47 -7.51
CA ALA A 97 -4.19 -9.83 -7.82
C ALA A 97 -3.25 -10.59 -8.79
N LEU A 98 -2.45 -9.87 -9.57
CA LEU A 98 -1.37 -10.46 -10.39
C LEU A 98 -0.16 -10.94 -9.56
N ARG A 99 -0.19 -10.76 -8.23
CA ARG A 99 0.84 -11.20 -7.27
C ARG A 99 2.25 -10.75 -7.64
N PRO A 100 2.49 -9.44 -7.83
CA PRO A 100 3.81 -8.94 -8.22
C PRO A 100 4.86 -9.03 -7.10
N ALA A 101 4.41 -9.19 -5.84
CA ALA A 101 5.23 -9.40 -4.65
C ALA A 101 4.84 -10.73 -3.97
N PRO A 102 5.77 -11.41 -3.25
CA PRO A 102 5.49 -12.69 -2.61
C PRO A 102 4.56 -12.57 -1.40
N LEU A 103 4.57 -11.43 -0.70
CA LEU A 103 3.62 -11.12 0.37
C LEU A 103 2.84 -9.85 0.02
N THR A 104 1.52 -9.97 0.08
CA THR A 104 0.59 -8.85 -0.06
C THR A 104 -0.25 -8.72 1.20
N LEU A 105 -0.23 -7.54 1.79
CA LEU A 105 -0.99 -7.21 2.99
C LEU A 105 -2.02 -6.12 2.67
N PHE A 106 -3.26 -6.29 3.13
CA PHE A 106 -4.26 -5.22 3.15
C PHE A 106 -4.25 -4.53 4.52
N ASP A 107 -4.30 -3.20 4.51
CA ASP A 107 -4.27 -2.38 5.72
C ASP A 107 -5.28 -1.22 5.60
N GLN A 108 -5.97 -0.93 6.70
CA GLN A 108 -6.78 0.25 7.09
C GLN A 108 -7.73 0.96 6.10
N GLY A 109 -7.52 0.99 4.78
CA GLY A 109 -8.41 1.71 3.87
C GLY A 109 -9.64 0.93 3.41
N PHE A 110 -9.71 -0.38 3.69
CA PHE A 110 -10.93 -1.17 3.48
C PHE A 110 -11.20 -2.08 4.68
N ALA A 111 -12.28 -1.80 5.41
CA ALA A 111 -12.71 -2.57 6.58
C ALA A 111 -13.48 -3.84 6.18
N GLY A 112 -12.81 -4.77 5.49
CA GLY A 112 -13.41 -6.04 5.09
C GLY A 112 -12.45 -7.01 4.41
N SER A 113 -12.99 -8.14 3.98
CA SER A 113 -12.25 -9.19 3.27
C SER A 113 -11.73 -8.71 1.91
N SER A 114 -10.55 -9.18 1.52
CA SER A 114 -9.95 -8.89 0.21
C SER A 114 -10.61 -9.69 -0.92
N GLY A 115 -11.22 -10.83 -0.58
CA GLY A 115 -11.78 -11.77 -1.56
C GLY A 115 -10.72 -12.61 -2.26
N GLY A 116 -9.59 -12.90 -1.61
CA GLY A 116 -8.48 -13.70 -2.15
C GLY A 116 -7.40 -12.91 -2.88
N VAL A 117 -7.45 -11.57 -2.83
CA VAL A 117 -6.47 -10.67 -3.45
C VAL A 117 -5.26 -10.44 -2.53
N ALA A 118 -5.50 -10.31 -1.22
CA ALA A 118 -4.48 -10.19 -0.20
C ALA A 118 -4.06 -11.57 0.31
N THR A 119 -2.84 -11.66 0.83
CA THR A 119 -2.39 -12.86 1.56
C THR A 119 -2.55 -12.71 3.07
N HIS A 120 -2.53 -11.48 3.57
CA HIS A 120 -2.57 -11.14 4.99
C HIS A 120 -3.35 -9.84 5.22
N PHE A 121 -3.85 -9.66 6.43
CA PHE A 121 -4.51 -8.43 6.89
C PHE A 121 -3.74 -7.88 8.10
N ASN A 122 -3.50 -6.57 8.13
CA ASN A 122 -3.08 -5.90 9.36
C ASN A 122 -4.32 -5.54 10.18
N ALA A 123 -4.49 -6.22 11.31
CA ALA A 123 -5.60 -6.01 12.22
C ALA A 123 -5.18 -6.36 13.65
N ASP A 124 -5.96 -5.90 14.61
CA ASP A 124 -5.80 -6.24 16.02
C ASP A 124 -6.94 -7.15 16.52
N ARG A 125 -6.75 -7.75 17.70
CA ARG A 125 -7.70 -8.70 18.29
C ARG A 125 -9.08 -8.12 18.63
N HIS A 126 -9.20 -6.80 18.75
CA HIS A 126 -10.46 -6.13 19.04
C HIS A 126 -11.21 -5.82 17.73
N SER A 127 -10.49 -5.36 16.71
CA SER A 127 -11.05 -5.06 15.39
C SER A 127 -11.36 -6.32 14.58
N LEU A 128 -10.49 -7.34 14.65
CA LEU A 128 -10.67 -8.65 14.02
C LEU A 128 -10.42 -9.78 15.04
N PRO A 129 -11.41 -10.10 15.89
CA PRO A 129 -11.31 -11.24 16.80
C PRO A 129 -11.09 -12.57 16.06
N PRO A 130 -10.33 -13.53 16.62
CA PRO A 130 -9.99 -14.79 15.95
C PRO A 130 -11.19 -15.59 15.44
N GLU A 131 -12.33 -15.51 16.13
CA GLU A 131 -13.59 -16.16 15.74
C GLU A 131 -14.14 -15.67 14.38
N TYR A 132 -13.78 -14.46 13.96
CA TYR A 132 -14.19 -13.88 12.67
C TYR A 132 -13.14 -14.02 11.56
N ALA A 133 -11.96 -14.57 11.86
CA ALA A 133 -10.86 -14.71 10.90
C ALA A 133 -11.27 -15.50 9.64
N ARG A 134 -12.15 -16.50 9.79
CA ARG A 134 -12.66 -17.32 8.67
C ARG A 134 -13.44 -16.52 7.61
N HIS A 135 -13.89 -15.31 7.93
CA HIS A 135 -14.62 -14.44 7.00
C HIS A 135 -13.68 -13.54 6.18
N HIS A 136 -12.37 -13.60 6.44
CA HIS A 136 -11.35 -12.78 5.79
C HIS A 136 -10.45 -13.67 4.95
N THR A 137 -10.55 -13.47 3.63
CA THR A 137 -9.87 -14.26 2.60
C THR A 137 -9.12 -13.37 1.65
#